data_AF-A0A8C0K4A4-F1
#
_entry.id   AF-A0A8C0K4A4-F1
#
_cell.length_a   1.000
_cell.length_b   1.000
_cell.length_c   1.000
_cell.angle_alpha   90.00
_cell.angle_beta   90.00
_cell.angle_gamma   90.00
#
_symmetry.space_group_name_H-M   'P 1'
#
loop_
_entity.id
_entity.type
_entity.pdbx_description
1 polymer ?
#
loop_
_entity_poly.entity_id
_entity_poly.type
_entity_poly.pdbx_seq_one_letter_code
_entity_poly.pdbx_strand_id
1 'polypeptide(L)' 'MVAAKKTKKSLELINSRLQLVMKSGKYVLGYKQTLKMIRHGKAKLIILANNCPALRKFEI' A
#
# COMPACT_ATOMS: atom_id res chain seq x y z
N MET A 1 -8.40 -19.75 25.62
CA MET A 1 -7.53 -19.57 24.45
C MET A 1 -8.03 -18.35 23.66
N VAL A 2 -7.58 -17.14 23.99
CA VAL A 2 -8.07 -15.90 23.35
C VAL A 2 -6.89 -15.15 22.76
N ALA A 3 -6.64 -15.36 21.47
CA ALA A 3 -5.63 -14.61 20.72
C ALA A 3 -6.04 -14.49 19.24
N ALA A 4 -7.15 -13.80 18.97
CA ALA A 4 -7.59 -13.48 17.59
C ALA A 4 -7.94 -12.00 17.38
N LYS A 5 -7.75 -11.12 18.38
CA LYS A 5 -8.23 -9.71 18.32
C LYS A 5 -7.18 -8.69 17.84
N LYS A 6 -5.90 -9.06 17.72
CA LYS A 6 -4.83 -8.11 17.35
C LYS A 6 -4.86 -7.71 15.86
N THR A 7 -5.27 -8.60 14.96
CA THR A 7 -5.20 -8.38 13.50
C THR A 7 -6.18 -7.32 13.01
N LYS A 8 -7.41 -7.29 13.55
CA LYS A 8 -8.44 -6.30 13.14
C LYS A 8 -8.03 -4.86 13.47
N LYS A 9 -7.41 -4.62 14.64
CA LYS A 9 -6.98 -3.29 15.07
C LYS A 9 -5.89 -2.70 14.17
N SER A 10 -5.04 -3.54 13.57
CA SER A 10 -3.99 -3.09 12.64
C SER A 10 -4.54 -2.63 11.29
N LEU A 11 -5.61 -3.27 10.79
CA LEU A 11 -6.21 -2.92 9.50
C LEU A 11 -6.92 -1.56 9.58
N GLU A 12 -7.64 -1.31 10.67
CA GLU A 12 -8.30 -0.02 10.91
C GLU A 12 -7.29 1.13 11.00
N LEU A 13 -6.11 0.89 11.59
CA LEU A 13 -5.02 1.87 11.68
C LEU A 13 -4.42 2.22 10.32
N ILE A 14 -4.30 1.25 9.41
CA ILE A 14 -3.76 1.51 8.06
C ILE A 14 -4.77 2.35 7.27
N ASN A 15 -6.06 2.05 7.38
CA ASN A 15 -7.10 2.77 6.67
C ASN A 15 -7.18 4.25 7.10
N SER A 16 -7.06 4.54 8.40
CA SER A 16 -7.06 5.92 8.89
C SER A 16 -5.83 6.72 8.41
N ARG A 17 -4.64 6.09 8.40
CA ARG A 17 -3.42 6.71 7.86
C ARG A 17 -3.53 6.94 6.36
N LEU A 18 -4.10 6.00 5.61
CA LEU A 18 -4.30 6.12 4.17
C LEU A 18 -5.25 7.28 3.83
N GLN A 19 -6.34 7.46 4.60
CA GLN A 19 -7.24 8.60 4.43
C GLN A 19 -6.52 9.95 4.58
N LEU A 20 -5.55 10.07 5.49
CA LEU A 20 -4.75 11.28 5.64
C LEU A 20 -3.83 11.50 4.43
N VAL A 21 -3.15 10.45 3.95
CA VAL A 21 -2.29 10.52 2.75
C VAL A 21 -3.09 10.90 1.51
N MET A 22 -4.33 10.43 1.37
CA MET A 22 -5.20 10.81 0.24
C MET A 22 -5.63 12.28 0.29
N LYS A 23 -5.75 12.87 1.48
CA LYS A 23 -6.15 14.26 1.66
C LYS A 23 -5.00 15.24 1.42
N SER A 24 -3.80 14.97 1.94
CA SER A 24 -2.69 15.95 1.92
C SER A 24 -1.34 15.39 1.47
N GLY A 25 -1.23 14.07 1.31
CA GLY A 25 0.01 13.41 0.92
C GLY A 25 0.23 13.41 -0.60
N LYS A 26 1.49 13.23 -0.99
CA LYS A 26 1.84 12.91 -2.39
C LYS A 26 1.72 11.40 -2.59
N TYR A 27 0.85 10.99 -3.50
CA TYR A 27 0.64 9.59 -3.83
C TYR A 27 0.56 9.39 -5.35
N VAL A 28 0.75 8.15 -5.77
CA VAL A 28 0.64 7.71 -7.16
C VAL A 28 -0.11 6.39 -7.15
N LEU A 29 -1.07 6.24 -8.06
CA LEU A 29 -1.87 5.01 -8.21
C LEU A 29 -1.62 4.39 -9.58
N GLY A 30 -1.54 3.06 -9.60
CA GLY A 30 -1.43 2.28 -10.84
C GLY A 30 -0.01 1.81 -11.15
N TYR A 31 0.07 0.58 -11.66
CA TYR A 31 1.30 -0.18 -11.87
C TYR A 31 2.38 0.57 -12.68
N LYS A 32 2.05 1.13 -13.85
CA LYS A 32 3.04 1.80 -14.73
C LYS A 32 3.66 3.03 -14.06
N GLN A 33 2.87 3.79 -13.30
CA GLN A 33 3.35 5.00 -12.63
C GLN A 33 4.16 4.63 -11.39
N THR A 34 3.73 3.62 -10.63
CA THR A 34 4.50 3.08 -9.50
C THR A 34 5.88 2.61 -9.95
N LEU A 35 5.96 1.85 -11.05
CA LEU A 35 7.26 1.43 -11.62
C LEU A 35 8.17 2.60 -12.00
N LYS A 36 7.62 3.68 -12.55
CA LYS A 36 8.41 4.90 -12.82
C LYS A 36 8.95 5.49 -11.51
N MET A 37 8.12 5.58 -10.47
CA MET A 37 8.52 6.14 -9.18
C MET A 37 9.57 5.28 -8.45
N ILE A 38 9.50 3.94 -8.60
CA ILE A 38 10.52 3.01 -8.12
C ILE A 38 11.84 3.24 -8.84
N ARG A 39 11.84 3.27 -10.18
CA ARG A 39 13.06 3.51 -10.98
C ARG A 39 13.70 4.87 -10.69
N HIS A 40 12.90 5.89 -10.40
CA HIS A 40 13.40 7.21 -10.01
C HIS A 40 13.80 7.30 -8.52
N GLY A 41 13.64 6.25 -7.72
CA GLY A 41 13.97 6.24 -6.30
C GLY A 41 13.10 7.17 -5.43
N LYS A 42 11.94 7.60 -5.92
CA LYS A 42 11.06 8.56 -5.23
C LYS A 42 10.00 7.87 -4.37
N ALA A 43 9.74 6.58 -4.59
CA ALA A 43 8.78 5.80 -3.85
C ALA A 43 9.31 5.50 -2.42
N LYS A 44 8.54 5.91 -1.39
CA LYS A 44 8.89 5.65 0.02
C LYS A 44 8.09 4.52 0.65
N LEU A 45 6.89 4.26 0.14
CA LEU A 45 5.98 3.20 0.58
C LEU A 45 5.16 2.73 -0.61
N ILE A 46 4.96 1.42 -0.73
CA ILE A 46 4.16 0.79 -1.77
C ILE A 46 3.13 -0.09 -1.08
N ILE A 47 1.86 0.03 -1.49
CA ILE A 47 0.75 -0.77 -0.98
C ILE A 47 0.20 -1.60 -2.14
N LEU A 48 0.16 -2.92 -1.95
CA LEU A 48 -0.36 -3.86 -2.95
C LEU A 48 -1.72 -4.38 -2.50
N ALA A 49 -2.66 -4.41 -3.43
CA ALA A 49 -3.95 -5.03 -3.21
C ALA A 49 -3.82 -6.56 -3.26
N ASN A 50 -4.70 -7.26 -2.53
CA ASN A 50 -4.68 -8.72 -2.48
C ASN A 50 -5.00 -9.37 -3.83
N ASN A 51 -5.74 -8.68 -4.70
CA ASN A 51 -6.10 -9.12 -6.04
C ASN A 51 -5.08 -8.73 -7.13
N CYS A 52 -3.88 -8.26 -6.77
CA CYS A 52 -2.83 -7.97 -7.76
C CYS A 52 -2.36 -9.28 -8.42
N PRO A 53 -2.26 -9.34 -9.77
CA PRO A 53 -1.74 -10.53 -10.46
C PRO A 53 -0.34 -10.90 -9.96
N ALA A 54 -0.09 -12.21 -9.78
CA ALA A 54 1.16 -12.70 -9.19
C ALA A 54 2.42 -12.17 -9.90
N LEU A 55 2.44 -12.18 -11.23
CA LEU A 55 3.54 -11.65 -12.03
C LEU A 55 3.83 -10.17 -11.71
N ARG A 56 2.79 -9.34 -11.60
CA ARG A 56 2.93 -7.91 -11.28
C ARG A 56 3.35 -7.66 -9.84
N LYS A 57 3.02 -8.59 -8.93
CA LYS A 57 3.48 -8.56 -7.55
C LYS A 57 4.98 -8.85 -7.44
N PHE A 58 5.54 -9.67 -8.32
CA PHE A 58 6.97 -9.93 -8.40
C PHE A 58 7.76 -8.80 -9.09
N GLU A 59 7.11 -8.04 -9.99
CA GLU A 59 7.74 -6.93 -10.73
C GLU A 59 7.86 -5.63 -9.92
N ILE A 60 7.07 -5.47 -8.85
CA ILE A 60 7.05 -4.30 -7.96
C ILE A 60 7.96 -4.55 -6.77
#